data_AF-A0A3N5Q5N0-F1
#
_entry.id   AF-A0A3N5Q5N0-F1
#
_cell.length_a   1.000
_cell.length_b   1.000
_cell.length_c   1.000
_cell.angle_alpha   90.00
_cell.angle_beta   90.00
_cell.angle_gamma   90.00
#
_symmetry.space_group_name_H-M   'P 1'
#
loop_
_entity.id
_entity.type
_entity.pdbx_description
1 polymer ?
#
loop_
_entity_poly.entity_id
_entity_poly.type
_entity_poly.pdbx_seq_one_letter_code
_entity_poly.pdbx_strand_id
1 'polypeptide(L)'
;MHTALHWKGAAHRGFVVGATHASELADLRSSFPEVPFLIPGVGAQGGDPAEIAAANAGGPALINSSRGILYAHDGPDFASHAAVVAQHIQESLT
;
A
#
# COMPACT_ATOMS: atom_id res chain seq x y z
N MET A 1 1.84 -12.48 14.95
CA MET A 1 2.77 -11.54 14.28
C MET A 1 4.16 -11.46 14.91
N HIS A 2 4.31 -11.41 16.23
CA HIS A 2 5.64 -11.37 16.89
C HIS A 2 6.62 -12.47 16.45
N THR A 3 6.15 -13.69 16.19
CA THR A 3 7.00 -14.81 15.76
C THR A 3 7.71 -14.55 14.42
N ALA A 4 7.06 -13.83 13.49
CA ALA A 4 7.66 -13.51 12.19
C ALA A 4 8.92 -12.65 12.37
N LEU A 5 8.91 -11.72 13.32
CA LEU A 5 10.03 -10.82 13.61
C LEU A 5 11.14 -11.42 14.48
N HIS A 6 11.00 -12.66 14.96
CA HIS A 6 12.01 -13.33 15.78
C HIS A 6 12.81 -14.40 15.01
N TRP A 7 12.51 -14.63 13.74
CA TRP A 7 13.26 -15.55 12.89
C TRP A 7 14.63 -14.96 12.48
N LYS A 8 15.67 -15.77 12.21
CA LYS A 8 16.98 -15.24 11.76
C LYS A 8 16.81 -14.41 10.47
N GLY A 9 17.41 -13.22 10.40
CA GLY A 9 17.32 -12.32 9.23
C GLY A 9 16.28 -11.19 9.31
N ALA A 10 16.07 -10.61 10.49
CA ALA A 10 15.02 -9.61 10.77
C ALA A 10 15.00 -8.35 9.92
N ALA A 11 16.15 -7.98 9.35
CA ALA A 11 16.30 -6.75 8.59
C ALA A 11 15.50 -6.71 7.27
N HIS A 12 14.98 -7.84 6.77
CA HIS A 12 14.31 -7.91 5.46
C HIS A 12 12.83 -8.33 5.55
N ARG A 13 12.18 -8.07 6.67
CA ARG A 13 10.78 -8.47 6.88
C ARG A 13 9.82 -7.30 6.75
N GLY A 14 8.67 -7.60 6.18
CA GLY A 14 7.52 -6.71 6.10
C GLY A 14 6.23 -7.48 6.38
N PHE A 15 5.13 -6.76 6.47
CA PHE A 15 3.80 -7.36 6.54
C PHE A 15 2.98 -6.99 5.31
N VAL A 16 1.98 -7.81 5.01
CA VAL A 16 0.98 -7.50 3.98
C VAL A 16 -0.32 -7.19 4.70
N VAL A 17 -0.92 -6.03 4.44
CA VAL A 17 -2.21 -5.62 5.00
C VAL A 17 -3.06 -5.08 3.87
N GLY A 18 -4.26 -5.64 3.68
CA GLY A 18 -5.15 -5.21 2.60
C GLY A 18 -5.69 -3.79 2.82
N ALA A 19 -5.94 -3.06 1.73
CA ALA A 19 -6.42 -1.68 1.77
C ALA A 19 -7.80 -1.47 2.43
N THR A 20 -8.54 -2.54 2.71
CA THR A 20 -9.83 -2.50 3.42
C THR A 20 -9.71 -2.68 4.94
N HIS A 21 -8.49 -2.84 5.46
CA HIS A 21 -8.22 -3.14 6.88
C HIS A 21 -7.36 -2.02 7.52
N ALA A 22 -7.81 -0.76 7.39
CA ALA A 22 -7.07 0.40 7.91
C ALA A 22 -6.87 0.37 9.44
N SER A 23 -7.84 -0.16 10.21
CA SER A 23 -7.69 -0.32 11.66
C SER A 23 -6.55 -1.29 12.02
N GLU A 24 -6.47 -2.43 11.35
CA GLU A 24 -5.39 -3.40 11.56
C GLU A 24 -4.03 -2.80 11.17
N LEU A 25 -3.98 -2.02 10.09
CA LEU A 25 -2.77 -1.31 9.70
C LEU A 25 -2.31 -0.33 10.80
N ALA A 26 -3.22 0.42 11.40
CA ALA A 26 -2.90 1.37 12.47
C ALA A 26 -2.34 0.66 13.72
N ASP A 27 -2.97 -0.43 14.15
CA ASP A 27 -2.53 -1.24 15.29
C ASP A 27 -1.13 -1.83 15.06
N LEU A 28 -0.88 -2.31 13.85
CA LEU A 28 0.41 -2.88 13.46
C LEU A 28 1.49 -1.83 13.27
N ARG A 29 1.16 -0.66 12.71
CA ARG A 29 2.10 0.46 12.60
C ARG A 29 2.51 0.94 13.99
N SER A 30 1.58 1.02 14.94
CA SER A 30 1.91 1.36 16.34
C SER A 30 2.85 0.34 16.98
N SER A 31 2.62 -0.95 16.73
CA SER A 31 3.45 -2.05 17.27
C SER A 31 4.81 -2.18 16.57
N PHE A 32 4.89 -1.83 15.28
CA PHE A 32 6.05 -2.05 14.40
C PHE A 32 6.35 -0.81 13.53
N PRO A 33 6.81 0.30 14.14
CA PRO A 33 6.92 1.60 13.46
C PRO A 33 7.84 1.61 12.24
N GLU A 34 8.91 0.82 12.27
CA GLU A 34 9.93 0.79 11.21
C GLU A 34 9.70 -0.32 10.16
N VAL A 35 8.72 -1.20 10.37
CA VAL A 35 8.52 -2.34 9.46
C VAL A 35 7.84 -1.86 8.17
N PRO A 36 8.34 -2.27 6.99
CA PRO A 36 7.68 -1.99 5.72
C PRO A 36 6.38 -2.78 5.57
N PHE A 37 5.32 -2.12 5.11
CA PHE A 37 4.06 -2.77 4.72
C PHE A 37 3.91 -2.82 3.19
N LEU A 38 3.43 -3.94 2.68
CA LEU A 38 2.86 -4.05 1.34
C LEU A 38 1.34 -3.94 1.46
N ILE A 39 0.74 -2.96 0.78
CA ILE A 39 -0.69 -2.66 0.88
C ILE A 39 -1.36 -2.88 -0.49
N PRO A 40 -1.92 -4.07 -0.75
CA PRO A 40 -2.67 -4.33 -1.97
C PRO A 40 -4.11 -3.83 -1.89
N GLY A 41 -4.63 -3.36 -3.03
CA GLY A 41 -6.07 -3.17 -3.22
C GLY A 41 -6.63 -1.76 -2.99
N VAL A 42 -5.76 -0.76 -2.87
CA VAL A 42 -6.19 0.65 -2.79
C VAL A 42 -7.00 1.02 -4.05
N GLY A 43 -8.13 1.70 -3.85
CA GLY A 43 -9.06 2.09 -4.92
C GLY A 43 -9.94 0.95 -5.42
N ALA A 44 -9.38 -0.01 -6.16
CA ALA A 44 -10.16 -1.04 -6.88
C ALA A 44 -10.89 -2.04 -5.96
N GLN A 45 -10.43 -2.23 -4.72
CA GLN A 45 -11.06 -3.13 -3.74
C GLN A 45 -11.85 -2.36 -2.66
N GLY A 46 -12.09 -1.06 -2.87
CA GLY A 46 -12.90 -0.23 -1.97
C GLY A 46 -12.18 0.25 -0.71
N GLY A 47 -10.85 0.10 -0.64
CA GLY A 47 -10.06 0.74 0.42
C GLY A 47 -9.90 2.24 0.17
N ASP A 48 -10.24 3.06 1.17
CA ASP A 48 -10.09 4.51 1.13
C ASP A 48 -8.60 4.90 1.26
N PRO A 49 -8.01 5.55 0.25
CA PRO A 49 -6.62 6.01 0.32
C PRO A 49 -6.31 6.90 1.52
N ALA A 50 -7.25 7.77 1.92
CA ALA A 50 -7.05 8.71 3.03
C ALA A 50 -7.02 7.97 4.39
N GLU A 51 -7.90 6.99 4.58
CA GLU A 51 -7.88 6.14 5.78
C GLU A 51 -6.59 5.31 5.87
N ILE A 52 -6.11 4.79 4.74
CA ILE A 52 -4.86 4.04 4.67
C ILE A 52 -3.64 4.92 4.94
N ALA A 53 -3.60 6.14 4.40
CA ALA A 53 -2.53 7.10 4.65
C ALA A 53 -2.48 7.47 6.15
N ALA A 54 -3.63 7.75 6.75
CA ALA A 54 -3.76 8.04 8.17
C ALA A 54 -3.31 6.86 9.04
N ALA A 55 -3.77 5.65 8.73
CA ALA A 55 -3.41 4.43 9.44
C ALA A 55 -1.91 4.07 9.32
N ASN A 56 -1.30 4.33 8.16
CA ASN A 56 0.12 4.09 7.94
C ASN A 56 1.02 5.09 8.69
N ALA A 57 0.48 6.26 9.08
CA ALA A 57 1.16 7.30 9.85
C ALA A 57 2.55 7.70 9.29
N GLY A 58 2.67 7.76 7.96
CA GLY A 58 3.91 8.13 7.27
C GLY A 58 5.04 7.10 7.32
N GLY A 59 4.82 5.90 7.87
CA GLY A 59 5.84 4.87 7.91
C GLY A 59 6.09 4.18 6.55
N PRO A 60 7.11 3.31 6.45
CA PRO A 60 7.47 2.68 5.18
C PRO A 60 6.33 1.80 4.65
N ALA A 61 5.84 2.10 3.44
CA ALA A 61 4.78 1.36 2.79
C ALA A 61 4.95 1.33 1.27
N LEU A 62 4.55 0.22 0.65
CA LEU A 62 4.45 0.04 -0.78
C LEU A 62 2.99 -0.24 -1.13
N ILE A 63 2.35 0.69 -1.84
CA ILE A 63 0.98 0.52 -2.31
C ILE A 63 0.99 -0.24 -3.64
N ASN A 64 0.26 -1.35 -3.70
CA ASN A 64 0.12 -2.14 -4.91
C ASN A 64 -1.23 -1.87 -5.59
N SER A 65 -1.16 -1.29 -6.79
CA SER A 65 -2.28 -1.12 -7.72
C SER A 65 -1.88 -1.69 -9.09
N SER A 66 -2.44 -2.85 -9.45
CA SER A 66 -2.12 -3.50 -10.74
C SER A 66 -3.17 -3.20 -11.80
N ARG A 67 -4.37 -3.79 -11.70
CA ARG A 67 -5.42 -3.66 -12.74
C ARG A 67 -5.87 -2.22 -12.98
N GLY A 68 -5.88 -1.39 -11.94
CA GLY A 68 -6.24 0.03 -12.07
C GLY A 68 -5.26 0.82 -12.96
N ILE A 69 -3.98 0.45 -12.96
CA ILE A 69 -2.96 1.08 -13.79
C ILE A 69 -2.88 0.37 -15.16
N LEU A 70 -2.82 -0.97 -15.16
CA LEU A 70 -2.67 -1.77 -16.38
C LEU A 70 -3.83 -1.60 -17.38
N TYR A 71 -5.05 -1.35 -16.88
CA TYR A 71 -6.23 -1.20 -17.72
C TYR A 71 -6.75 0.25 -17.77
N ALA A 72 -5.91 1.22 -17.40
CA ALA A 72 -6.25 2.64 -17.55
C ALA A 72 -6.39 3.06 -19.02
N HIS A 73 -5.68 2.38 -19.93
CA HIS A 73 -5.76 2.57 -21.38
C HIS A 73 -5.23 1.31 -22.08
N ASP A 74 -5.75 0.98 -23.26
CA ASP A 74 -5.38 -0.15 -24.12
C ASP A 74 -4.75 0.25 -25.48
N GLY A 75 -4.30 1.50 -25.62
CA GLY A 75 -3.85 2.10 -26.88
C GLY A 75 -2.39 2.59 -26.85
N PRO A 76 -1.92 3.24 -27.93
CA PRO A 76 -0.51 3.62 -28.09
C PRO A 76 -0.01 4.57 -27.00
N ASP A 77 -0.89 5.35 -26.38
CA ASP A 77 -0.57 6.29 -25.30
C ASP A 77 -0.66 5.66 -23.89
N PHE A 78 -0.71 4.32 -23.79
CA PHE A 78 -0.82 3.58 -22.53
C PHE A 78 0.16 4.07 -21.46
N ALA A 79 1.44 4.25 -21.80
CA ALA A 79 2.47 4.63 -20.83
C ALA A 79 2.16 5.98 -20.15
N SER A 80 1.70 6.97 -20.91
CA SER A 80 1.31 8.28 -20.40
C SER A 80 0.09 8.17 -19.48
N HIS A 81 -0.92 7.38 -19.87
CA HIS A 81 -2.12 7.19 -19.06
C HIS A 81 -1.86 6.39 -17.78
N ALA A 82 -1.03 5.35 -17.86
CA ALA A 82 -0.60 4.58 -16.70
C ALA A 82 0.15 5.46 -15.69
N ALA A 83 1.03 6.35 -16.17
CA ALA A 83 1.73 7.31 -15.32
C ALA A 83 0.78 8.28 -14.62
N VAL A 84 -0.20 8.85 -15.35
CA VAL A 84 -1.21 9.76 -14.79
C VAL A 84 -2.04 9.06 -13.70
N VAL A 85 -2.50 7.82 -13.94
CA VAL A 85 -3.27 7.07 -12.95
C VAL A 85 -2.41 6.72 -11.73
N ALA A 86 -1.15 6.31 -11.93
CA ALA A 86 -0.24 6.05 -10.82
C ALA A 86 -0.03 7.31 -9.95
N GLN A 87 0.12 8.48 -10.58
CA GLN A 87 0.27 9.75 -9.89
C GLN A 87 -0.98 10.12 -9.09
N HIS A 88 -2.18 10.01 -9.67
CA HIS A 88 -3.42 10.29 -8.94
C HIS A 88 -3.60 9.37 -7.71
N ILE A 89 -3.21 8.09 -7.83
CA ILE A 89 -3.23 7.17 -6.68
C ILE A 89 -2.26 7.65 -5.62
N GLN A 90 -1.03 8.03 -5.99
CA GLN A 90 -0.05 8.57 -5.04
C GLN A 90 -0.58 9.82 -4.31
N GLU A 91 -1.14 10.78 -5.05
CA GLU A 91 -1.66 12.03 -4.50
C GLU A 91 -2.80 11.79 -3.50
N SER A 92 -3.63 10.76 -3.72
CA SER A 92 -4.69 10.38 -2.78
C SER A 92 -4.19 9.77 -1.46
N LEU A 93 -2.90 9.43 -1.37
CA LEU A 93 -2.26 8.82 -0.19
C LEU A 93 -1.43 9.83 0.62
N THR A 94 -1.54 11.12 0.31
CA THR A 94 -0.82 12.24 0.94
C THR A 94 -1.75 13.07 1.81
#